data_AF-A0A3L7XJ18-F1
#
_entry.id   AF-A0A3L7XJ18-F1
#
_cell.length_a   1.000
_cell.length_b   1.000
_cell.length_c   1.000
_cell.angle_alpha   90.00
_cell.angle_beta   90.00
_cell.angle_gamma   90.00
#
_symmetry.space_group_name_H-M   'P 1'
#
loop_
_entity.id
_entity.type
_entity.pdbx_description
1 polymer ?
#
loop_
_entity_poly.entity_id
_entity_poly.type
_entity_poly.pdbx_seq_one_letter_code
_entity_poly.pdbx_strand_id
1 'polypeptide(L)'
;MNDSLARLPRKVVSGAMLLLDEAGRLLILKPTYKDGWEIPGGLAEAGESPWQAAHREVLEEIGLDREAGALLSVEWRPPMENVGDGVHFIFDGGLVTAAHAAAMRLQASEIAEARFLPPEEACALLPDRLAARVRPALAVRPHGPPVYLEAGHTRGGPGYVGSSEAEQAHLDALVTPHADPFAHFDAWYAEAAVVDPQAQAVNLATADARGRPSSRMVLVRNWSPAGFEIYSDTESRKGTDIAANPLGALCWHWKAPLQRQVRVEGRIERLPEALADAYWQARPRAQLIGRVTSHQSQPANSREALLRALAADEALYPGPNRPPRPARWGGYLVIPERFEFWVHDDDRFHRRLEYTQTGERWTTRVLQP
;
A
#
# COMPACT_ATOMS: atom_id res chain seq x y z
N MET A 1 -12.97 21.44 36.67
CA MET A 1 -13.15 20.87 35.32
C MET A 1 -12.89 22.00 34.33
N ASN A 2 -11.93 21.85 33.42
CA ASN A 2 -11.29 22.96 32.71
C ASN A 2 -12.26 23.73 31.79
N ASP A 3 -12.52 24.99 32.12
CA ASP A 3 -13.30 25.97 31.33
C ASP A 3 -12.70 26.23 29.92
N SER A 4 -11.47 25.76 29.68
CA SER A 4 -10.78 25.82 28.37
C SER A 4 -11.32 24.84 27.34
N LEU A 5 -11.92 23.71 27.73
CA LEU A 5 -12.46 22.72 26.78
C LEU A 5 -13.78 23.19 26.13
N ALA A 6 -14.55 24.04 26.82
CA ALA A 6 -15.78 24.60 26.30
C ALA A 6 -15.55 25.57 25.12
N ARG A 7 -14.33 26.10 24.99
CA ARG A 7 -13.94 27.05 23.94
C ARG A 7 -13.34 26.39 22.70
N LEU A 8 -13.14 25.07 22.73
CA LEU A 8 -12.62 24.36 21.57
C LEU A 8 -13.67 24.32 20.45
N PRO A 9 -13.25 24.49 19.18
CA PRO A 9 -14.16 24.43 18.05
C PRO A 9 -14.80 23.04 17.97
N ARG A 10 -16.15 23.02 17.99
CA ARG A 10 -16.92 21.80 17.74
C ARG A 10 -17.26 21.71 16.26
N LYS A 11 -17.19 20.50 15.71
CA LYS A 11 -17.52 20.20 14.33
C LYS A 11 -18.79 19.38 14.28
N VAL A 12 -19.63 19.62 13.29
CA VAL A 12 -20.73 18.71 12.97
C VAL A 12 -20.11 17.42 12.44
N VAL A 13 -20.54 16.27 12.94
CA VAL A 13 -20.05 14.96 12.49
C VAL A 13 -21.21 14.16 11.94
N SER A 14 -20.97 13.40 10.86
CA SER A 14 -21.99 12.51 10.29
C SER A 14 -21.39 11.16 9.88
N GLY A 15 -22.22 10.14 9.85
CA GLY A 15 -21.88 8.80 9.37
C GLY A 15 -22.93 8.29 8.38
N ALA A 16 -22.48 7.70 7.27
CA ALA A 16 -23.35 7.10 6.28
C ALA A 16 -22.75 5.81 5.72
N MET A 17 -23.58 4.99 5.06
CA MET A 17 -23.15 3.74 4.45
C MET A 17 -23.45 3.66 2.95
N LEU A 18 -22.51 3.11 2.19
CA LEU A 18 -22.79 2.65 0.82
C LEU A 18 -23.25 1.20 0.86
N LEU A 19 -24.53 1.00 0.56
CA LEU A 19 -25.18 -0.30 0.46
C LEU A 19 -25.42 -0.62 -1.01
N LEU A 20 -24.86 -1.74 -1.48
CA LEU A 20 -25.00 -2.17 -2.87
C LEU A 20 -25.75 -3.48 -2.93
N ASP A 21 -26.60 -3.68 -3.95
CA ASP A 21 -27.23 -4.97 -4.19
C ASP A 21 -26.32 -5.94 -4.98
N GLU A 22 -26.83 -7.14 -5.24
CA GLU A 22 -26.15 -8.20 -6.00
C GLU A 22 -25.81 -7.80 -7.45
N ALA A 23 -26.46 -6.78 -7.99
CA ALA A 23 -26.16 -6.22 -9.31
C ALA A 23 -25.18 -5.03 -9.25
N GLY A 24 -24.65 -4.69 -8.08
CA GLY A 24 -23.75 -3.55 -7.89
C GLY A 24 -24.45 -2.19 -7.98
N ARG A 25 -25.76 -2.15 -7.80
CA ARG A 25 -26.54 -0.90 -7.77
C ARG A 25 -26.49 -0.30 -6.37
N LEU A 26 -26.29 1.01 -6.27
CA LEU A 26 -26.25 1.76 -5.03
C LEU A 26 -27.67 2.04 -4.52
N LEU A 27 -27.89 1.81 -3.23
CA LEU A 27 -29.08 2.23 -2.52
C LEU A 27 -29.07 3.75 -2.28
N ILE A 28 -30.10 4.44 -2.75
CA ILE A 28 -30.39 5.83 -2.40
C ILE A 28 -31.80 5.96 -1.84
N LEU A 29 -31.99 6.93 -0.94
CA LEU A 29 -33.23 7.20 -0.23
C LEU A 29 -33.78 8.57 -0.63
N LYS A 30 -35.10 8.71 -0.64
CA LYS A 30 -35.78 9.99 -0.84
C LYS A 30 -36.39 10.44 0.49
N PRO A 31 -35.82 11.46 1.15
CA PRO A 31 -36.38 12.01 2.38
C PRO A 31 -37.75 12.65 2.15
N THR A 32 -38.57 12.70 3.20
CA THR A 32 -39.90 13.35 3.19
C THR A 32 -39.85 14.86 3.41
N TYR A 33 -38.75 15.35 4.01
CA TYR A 33 -38.66 16.72 4.55
C TYR A 33 -37.80 17.68 3.72
N LYS A 34 -37.14 17.19 2.66
CA LYS A 34 -36.36 18.04 1.74
C LYS A 34 -36.40 17.50 0.32
N ASP A 35 -36.13 18.40 -0.61
CA ASP A 35 -35.91 18.02 -2.01
C ASP A 35 -34.53 17.41 -2.17
N GLY A 36 -34.44 16.32 -2.95
CA GLY A 36 -33.22 15.61 -3.27
C GLY A 36 -33.21 14.16 -2.79
N TRP A 37 -32.15 13.44 -3.16
CA TRP A 37 -31.90 12.06 -2.72
C TRP A 37 -30.69 12.01 -1.78
N GLU A 38 -30.63 10.97 -0.96
CA GLU A 38 -29.55 10.72 -0.01
C GLU A 38 -29.06 9.29 -0.09
N ILE A 39 -27.96 9.02 0.62
CA ILE A 39 -27.56 7.65 0.99
C ILE A 39 -27.96 7.43 2.46
N PRO A 40 -28.18 6.17 2.89
CA PRO A 40 -28.52 5.89 4.27
C PRO A 40 -27.46 6.43 5.26
N GLY A 41 -27.88 7.24 6.22
CA GLY A 41 -26.97 7.91 7.15
C GLY A 41 -27.42 9.30 7.61
N GLY A 42 -26.75 9.80 8.65
CA GLY A 42 -27.16 11.02 9.32
C GLY A 42 -26.12 11.60 10.27
N LEU A 43 -26.52 12.63 11.02
CA LEU A 43 -25.66 13.33 11.96
C LEU A 43 -25.42 12.48 13.21
N ALA A 44 -24.20 12.56 13.74
CA ALA A 44 -23.89 11.93 15.01
C ALA A 44 -24.50 12.74 16.17
N GLU A 45 -25.13 12.02 17.10
CA GLU A 45 -25.65 12.58 18.34
C GLU A 45 -24.54 12.88 19.37
N ALA A 46 -24.91 13.52 20.48
CA ALA A 46 -23.97 13.86 21.54
C ALA A 46 -23.36 12.60 22.18
N GLY A 47 -22.04 12.44 22.03
CA GLY A 47 -21.31 11.27 22.53
C GLY A 47 -21.32 10.08 21.59
N GLU A 48 -21.95 10.20 20.42
CA GLU A 48 -21.99 9.18 19.38
C GLU A 48 -20.81 9.34 18.42
N SER A 49 -20.18 8.22 18.05
CA SER A 49 -19.18 8.21 16.97
C SER A 49 -19.84 8.20 15.59
N PRO A 50 -19.18 8.68 14.53
CA PRO A 50 -19.72 8.59 13.17
C PRO A 50 -20.00 7.16 12.72
N TRP A 51 -19.26 6.18 13.23
CA TRP A 51 -19.51 4.76 12.95
C TRP A 51 -20.83 4.29 13.56
N GLN A 52 -21.11 4.67 14.81
CA GLN A 52 -22.38 4.36 15.48
C GLN A 52 -23.56 5.08 14.81
N ALA A 53 -23.38 6.36 14.45
CA ALA A 53 -24.39 7.12 13.73
C ALA A 53 -24.76 6.44 12.41
N ALA A 54 -23.77 5.99 11.63
CA ALA A 54 -24.04 5.27 10.38
C ALA A 54 -24.89 4.00 10.59
N HIS A 55 -24.60 3.22 11.65
CA HIS A 55 -25.38 2.01 12.00
C HIS A 55 -26.79 2.35 12.45
N ARG A 56 -26.95 3.30 13.38
CA ARG A 56 -28.24 3.75 13.90
C ARG A 56 -29.15 4.21 12.76
N GLU A 57 -28.64 5.09 11.90
CA GLU A 57 -29.41 5.68 10.80
C GLU A 57 -29.84 4.61 9.79
N VAL A 58 -28.97 3.66 9.42
CA VAL A 58 -29.36 2.53 8.55
C VAL A 58 -30.45 1.67 9.18
N LEU A 59 -30.39 1.44 10.49
CA LEU A 59 -31.43 0.69 11.19
C LEU A 59 -32.75 1.48 11.24
N GLU A 60 -32.70 2.77 11.55
CA GLU A 60 -33.87 3.65 11.66
C GLU A 60 -34.54 3.86 10.30
N GLU A 61 -33.79 4.30 9.28
CA GLU A 61 -34.32 4.71 7.99
C GLU A 61 -34.89 3.55 7.16
N ILE A 62 -34.22 2.39 7.20
CA ILE A 62 -34.54 1.25 6.31
C ILE A 62 -34.73 -0.10 7.03
N GLY A 63 -34.65 -0.13 8.36
CA GLY A 63 -34.95 -1.33 9.15
C GLY A 63 -33.91 -2.45 9.04
N LEU A 64 -32.70 -2.15 8.55
CA LEU A 64 -31.62 -3.14 8.44
C LEU A 64 -30.63 -2.98 9.59
N ASP A 65 -30.52 -4.01 10.43
CA ASP A 65 -29.48 -4.08 11.44
C ASP A 65 -28.13 -4.45 10.78
N ARG A 66 -27.33 -3.42 10.46
CA ARG A 66 -26.08 -3.53 9.71
C ARG A 66 -25.00 -2.68 10.32
N GLU A 67 -23.98 -3.31 10.88
CA GLU A 67 -22.77 -2.61 11.31
C GLU A 67 -22.01 -2.00 10.11
N ALA A 68 -21.43 -0.82 10.32
CA ALA A 68 -20.59 -0.17 9.33
C ALA A 68 -19.28 -0.96 9.14
N GLY A 69 -18.94 -1.24 7.88
CA GLY A 69 -17.70 -1.91 7.50
C GLY A 69 -16.51 -0.95 7.38
N ALA A 70 -15.67 -1.19 6.38
CA ALA A 70 -14.47 -0.39 6.13
C ALA A 70 -14.81 1.09 5.89
N LEU A 71 -13.98 2.00 6.38
CA LEU A 71 -14.06 3.42 6.04
C LEU A 71 -13.73 3.61 4.56
N LEU A 72 -14.57 4.34 3.84
CA LEU A 72 -14.39 4.63 2.40
C LEU A 72 -13.97 6.07 2.15
N SER A 73 -14.55 7.04 2.86
CA SER A 73 -14.14 8.44 2.72
C SER A 73 -14.33 9.24 4.00
N VAL A 74 -13.48 10.25 4.19
CA VAL A 74 -13.64 11.31 5.19
C VAL A 74 -13.60 12.66 4.47
N GLU A 75 -14.63 13.47 4.64
CA GLU A 75 -14.66 14.84 4.12
C GLU A 75 -14.63 15.86 5.25
N TRP A 76 -13.69 16.81 5.21
CA TRP A 76 -13.89 18.09 5.88
C TRP A 76 -14.69 19.03 4.99
N ARG A 77 -15.82 19.52 5.51
CA ARG A 77 -16.71 20.45 4.82
C ARG A 77 -16.57 21.85 5.46
N PRO A 78 -16.35 22.91 4.67
CA PRO A 78 -16.26 24.27 5.18
C PRO A 78 -17.59 24.76 5.78
N PRO A 79 -17.57 25.86 6.55
CA PRO A 79 -18.75 26.39 7.20
C PRO A 79 -19.87 26.71 6.20
N MET A 80 -21.08 26.25 6.51
CA MET A 80 -22.29 26.68 5.82
C MET A 80 -23.10 27.60 6.71
N GLU A 81 -23.85 28.51 6.08
CA GLU A 81 -24.82 29.35 6.74
C GLU A 81 -25.75 28.49 7.60
N ASN A 82 -25.87 28.82 8.89
CA ASN A 82 -26.70 28.14 9.90
C ASN A 82 -26.33 26.69 10.28
N VAL A 83 -25.31 26.07 9.69
CA VAL A 83 -24.90 24.67 9.99
C VAL A 83 -23.45 24.57 10.48
N GLY A 84 -22.60 25.56 10.20
CA GLY A 84 -21.18 25.51 10.55
C GLY A 84 -20.39 24.51 9.70
N ASP A 85 -19.14 24.23 10.07
CA ASP A 85 -18.27 23.26 9.39
C ASP A 85 -18.43 21.85 9.98
N GLY A 86 -17.98 20.84 9.22
CA GLY A 86 -18.20 19.46 9.63
C GLY A 86 -17.21 18.46 9.07
N VAL A 87 -17.19 17.27 9.68
CA VAL A 87 -16.42 16.12 9.23
C VAL A 87 -17.37 14.97 8.97
N HIS A 88 -17.39 14.47 7.74
CA HIS A 88 -18.39 13.52 7.29
C HIS A 88 -17.73 12.21 6.85
N PHE A 89 -18.26 11.10 7.34
CA PHE A 89 -17.71 9.77 7.13
C PHE A 89 -18.66 8.92 6.27
N ILE A 90 -18.10 8.22 5.28
CA ILE A 90 -18.80 7.17 4.54
C ILE A 90 -18.11 5.84 4.81
N PHE A 91 -18.89 4.85 5.21
CA PHE A 91 -18.45 3.48 5.43
C PHE A 91 -19.03 2.54 4.38
N ASP A 92 -18.40 1.38 4.24
CA ASP A 92 -18.91 0.27 3.47
C ASP A 92 -20.07 -0.43 4.23
N GLY A 93 -21.30 -0.37 3.71
CA GLY A 93 -22.45 -1.08 4.29
C GLY A 93 -22.60 -2.54 3.82
N GLY A 94 -21.72 -3.01 2.94
CA GLY A 94 -21.74 -4.37 2.41
C GLY A 94 -22.81 -4.61 1.32
N LEU A 95 -23.13 -5.89 1.13
CA LEU A 95 -24.04 -6.38 0.11
C LEU A 95 -25.48 -6.53 0.66
N VAL A 96 -26.46 -5.93 -0.01
CA VAL A 96 -27.88 -6.13 0.22
C VAL A 96 -28.37 -7.25 -0.70
N THR A 97 -28.50 -8.46 -0.14
CA THR A 97 -29.05 -9.61 -0.86
C THR A 97 -30.55 -9.43 -1.08
N ALA A 98 -31.14 -10.22 -1.98
CA ALA A 98 -32.60 -10.26 -2.15
C ALA A 98 -33.36 -10.48 -0.82
N ALA A 99 -32.81 -11.29 0.10
CA ALA A 99 -33.39 -11.51 1.42
C ALA A 99 -33.34 -10.25 2.31
N HIS A 100 -32.22 -9.52 2.32
CA HIS A 100 -32.13 -8.24 3.01
C HIS A 100 -33.11 -7.22 2.43
N ALA A 101 -33.18 -7.10 1.09
CA ALA A 101 -34.09 -6.17 0.42
C ALA A 101 -35.57 -6.45 0.75
N ALA A 102 -35.96 -7.73 0.84
CA ALA A 102 -37.32 -8.10 1.26
C ALA A 102 -37.61 -7.80 2.75
N ALA A 103 -36.58 -7.77 3.59
CA ALA A 103 -36.68 -7.47 5.02
C ALA A 103 -36.66 -5.96 5.30
N MET A 104 -36.18 -5.12 4.38
CA MET A 104 -36.15 -3.66 4.54
C MET A 104 -37.53 -3.09 4.85
N ARG A 105 -37.57 -2.15 5.80
CA ARG A 105 -38.78 -1.41 6.19
C ARG A 105 -38.43 0.06 6.27
N LEU A 106 -38.97 0.85 5.34
CA LEU A 106 -38.75 2.28 5.34
C LEU A 106 -39.48 2.92 6.52
N GLN A 107 -38.79 3.79 7.25
CA GLN A 107 -39.43 4.66 8.22
C GLN A 107 -40.22 5.74 7.48
N ALA A 108 -41.51 5.46 7.25
CA ALA A 108 -42.36 6.27 6.37
C ALA A 108 -42.51 7.75 6.80
N SER A 109 -42.20 8.10 8.06
CA SER A 109 -42.15 9.50 8.51
C SER A 109 -40.97 10.28 7.92
N GLU A 110 -39.88 9.59 7.58
CA GLU A 110 -38.61 10.21 7.16
C GLU A 110 -38.24 9.88 5.72
N ILE A 111 -38.54 8.65 5.27
CA ILE A 111 -38.16 8.15 3.95
C ILE A 111 -39.40 7.80 3.14
N ALA A 112 -39.60 8.53 2.04
CA ALA A 112 -40.72 8.34 1.12
C ALA A 112 -40.45 7.18 0.13
N GLU A 113 -39.20 6.99 -0.26
CA GLU A 113 -38.83 6.04 -1.31
C GLU A 113 -37.38 5.55 -1.15
N ALA A 114 -37.12 4.32 -1.57
CA ALA A 114 -35.78 3.74 -1.66
C ALA A 114 -35.57 3.12 -3.04
N ARG A 115 -34.41 3.35 -3.66
CA ARG A 115 -34.06 2.83 -4.99
C ARG A 115 -32.67 2.25 -5.01
N PHE A 116 -32.53 1.12 -5.71
CA PHE A 116 -31.24 0.60 -6.16
C PHE A 116 -31.01 1.01 -7.61
N LEU A 117 -30.02 1.88 -7.84
CA LEU A 117 -29.67 2.37 -9.17
C LEU A 117 -28.19 2.12 -9.50
N PRO A 118 -27.83 1.98 -10.79
CA PRO A 118 -26.43 2.01 -11.19
C PRO A 118 -25.71 3.21 -10.56
N PRO A 119 -24.46 3.09 -10.09
CA PRO A 119 -23.83 4.13 -9.29
C PRO A 119 -23.81 5.52 -9.93
N GLU A 120 -23.59 5.61 -11.26
CA GLU A 120 -23.62 6.88 -11.99
C GLU A 120 -25.01 7.53 -12.02
N GLU A 121 -26.06 6.73 -12.22
CA GLU A 121 -27.46 7.22 -12.18
C GLU A 121 -27.84 7.64 -10.76
N ALA A 122 -27.42 6.88 -9.75
CA ALA A 122 -27.61 7.24 -8.35
C ALA A 122 -26.94 8.59 -8.05
N CYS A 123 -25.67 8.75 -8.42
CA CYS A 123 -24.91 9.99 -8.19
C CYS A 123 -25.49 11.20 -8.94
N ALA A 124 -26.17 11.00 -10.08
CA ALA A 124 -26.85 12.06 -10.80
C ALA A 124 -28.14 12.56 -10.11
N LEU A 125 -28.72 11.76 -9.19
CA LEU A 125 -29.90 12.14 -8.41
C LEU A 125 -29.54 12.72 -7.04
N LEU A 126 -28.35 12.40 -6.52
CA LEU A 126 -27.83 12.98 -5.27
C LEU A 126 -27.49 14.46 -5.48
N PRO A 127 -27.64 15.32 -4.44
CA PRO A 127 -27.10 16.66 -4.47
C PRO A 127 -25.60 16.64 -4.77
N ASP A 128 -25.11 17.60 -5.59
CA ASP A 128 -23.73 17.65 -6.07
C ASP A 128 -22.69 17.43 -4.98
N ARG A 129 -22.91 18.03 -3.80
CA ARG A 129 -22.01 17.90 -2.64
C ARG A 129 -21.92 16.46 -2.11
N LEU A 130 -23.06 15.77 -2.04
CA LEU A 130 -23.09 14.38 -1.60
C LEU A 130 -22.53 13.47 -2.69
N ALA A 131 -22.88 13.72 -3.96
CA ALA A 131 -22.33 12.98 -5.09
C ALA A 131 -20.79 13.10 -5.16
N ALA A 132 -20.23 14.28 -4.89
CA ALA A 132 -18.79 14.53 -4.83
C ALA A 132 -18.09 13.73 -3.72
N ARG A 133 -18.81 13.35 -2.65
CA ARG A 133 -18.32 12.46 -1.59
C ARG A 133 -18.48 10.99 -1.95
N VAL A 134 -19.63 10.62 -2.53
CA VAL A 134 -20.00 9.24 -2.84
C VAL A 134 -19.17 8.67 -4.00
N ARG A 135 -18.89 9.45 -5.05
CA ARG A 135 -18.11 8.99 -6.21
C ARG A 135 -16.70 8.49 -5.82
N PRO A 136 -15.87 9.25 -5.08
CA PRO A 136 -14.58 8.77 -4.60
C PRO A 136 -14.70 7.57 -3.64
N ALA A 137 -15.71 7.56 -2.77
CA ALA A 137 -15.94 6.46 -1.84
C ALA A 137 -16.28 5.14 -2.55
N LEU A 138 -17.08 5.19 -3.62
CA LEU A 138 -17.37 4.03 -4.47
C LEU A 138 -16.12 3.50 -5.17
N ALA A 139 -15.23 4.39 -5.63
CA ALA A 139 -14.03 4.02 -6.38
C ALA A 139 -13.02 3.22 -5.55
N VAL A 140 -12.99 3.42 -4.23
CA VAL A 140 -12.10 2.67 -3.32
C VAL A 140 -12.77 1.48 -2.65
N ARG A 141 -14.04 1.21 -2.92
CA ARG A 141 -14.75 0.07 -2.34
C ARG A 141 -14.37 -1.26 -3.05
N PRO A 142 -14.38 -2.43 -2.37
CA PRO A 142 -14.53 -2.64 -0.92
C PRO A 142 -13.20 -2.64 -0.14
N HIS A 143 -12.05 -2.56 -0.83
CA HIS A 143 -10.73 -2.86 -0.23
C HIS A 143 -9.63 -1.84 -0.59
N GLY A 144 -9.98 -0.71 -1.17
CA GLY A 144 -9.06 0.41 -1.41
C GLY A 144 -8.83 1.24 -0.13
N PRO A 145 -7.76 2.05 -0.10
CA PRO A 145 -7.52 2.98 0.99
C PRO A 145 -8.63 4.05 1.04
N PRO A 146 -9.06 4.50 2.23
CA PRO A 146 -10.06 5.56 2.35
C PRO A 146 -9.54 6.85 1.73
N VAL A 147 -10.44 7.62 1.11
CA VAL A 147 -10.11 8.91 0.50
C VAL A 147 -10.42 10.07 1.44
N TYR A 148 -9.49 11.02 1.54
CA TYR A 148 -9.70 12.29 2.24
C TYR A 148 -10.16 13.37 1.25
N LEU A 149 -11.21 14.09 1.62
CA LEU A 149 -11.82 15.13 0.80
C LEU A 149 -11.85 16.46 1.57
N GLU A 150 -11.67 17.56 0.85
CA GLU A 150 -11.95 18.91 1.32
C GLU A 150 -12.99 19.58 0.43
N ALA A 151 -14.14 19.92 1.00
CA ALA A 151 -15.25 20.54 0.27
C ALA A 151 -15.61 19.78 -1.04
N GLY A 152 -15.70 18.45 -0.96
CA GLY A 152 -15.99 17.56 -2.09
C GLY A 152 -14.81 17.27 -3.03
N HIS A 153 -13.62 17.80 -2.77
CA HIS A 153 -12.45 17.59 -3.62
C HIS A 153 -11.45 16.65 -2.95
N THR A 154 -11.02 15.61 -3.67
CA THR A 154 -9.98 14.71 -3.18
C THR A 154 -8.68 15.45 -2.92
N ARG A 155 -8.08 15.24 -1.76
CA ARG A 155 -6.73 15.73 -1.44
C ARG A 155 -5.80 14.53 -1.36
N GLY A 156 -4.80 14.49 -2.25
CA GLY A 156 -3.75 13.46 -2.23
C GLY A 156 -4.22 12.06 -2.63
N GLY A 157 -5.23 11.94 -3.50
CA GLY A 157 -5.71 10.66 -4.03
C GLY A 157 -5.56 10.58 -5.57
N PRO A 158 -5.50 9.36 -6.14
CA PRO A 158 -5.28 9.16 -7.57
C PRO A 158 -6.42 9.78 -8.39
N GLY A 159 -6.08 10.73 -9.29
CA GLY A 159 -7.04 11.46 -10.11
C GLY A 159 -7.38 12.86 -9.61
N TYR A 160 -6.60 13.41 -8.67
CA TYR A 160 -6.63 14.84 -8.35
C TYR A 160 -6.11 15.64 -9.55
N VAL A 161 -7.02 16.20 -10.35
CA VAL A 161 -6.67 17.12 -11.43
C VAL A 161 -6.43 18.49 -10.82
N GLY A 162 -5.20 18.69 -10.33
CA GLY A 162 -4.81 19.97 -9.80
C GLY A 162 -3.54 19.90 -8.98
N SER A 163 -2.50 19.21 -9.45
CA SER A 163 -1.19 19.29 -8.82
C SER A 163 -0.81 20.77 -8.71
N SER A 164 -0.93 21.30 -7.50
CA SER A 164 -0.59 22.70 -7.24
C SER A 164 0.86 22.91 -7.67
N GLU A 165 1.27 24.14 -7.99
CA GLU A 165 2.68 24.42 -8.28
C GLU A 165 3.60 23.86 -7.19
N ALA A 166 3.15 23.84 -5.93
CA ALA A 166 3.86 23.25 -4.81
C ALA A 166 3.99 21.71 -4.89
N GLU A 167 2.98 21.00 -5.41
CA GLU A 167 3.01 19.55 -5.60
C GLU A 167 3.92 19.18 -6.77
N GLN A 168 3.81 19.89 -7.89
CA GLN A 168 4.74 19.72 -9.02
C GLN A 168 6.18 20.03 -8.59
N ALA A 169 6.40 21.12 -7.83
CA ALA A 169 7.71 21.43 -7.28
C ALA A 169 8.21 20.37 -6.28
N HIS A 170 7.32 19.76 -5.49
CA HIS A 170 7.70 18.66 -4.60
C HIS A 170 8.14 17.43 -5.40
N LEU A 171 7.37 17.04 -6.41
CA LEU A 171 7.71 15.91 -7.26
C LEU A 171 9.01 16.16 -8.05
N ASP A 172 9.23 17.39 -8.54
CA ASP A 172 10.50 17.80 -9.17
C ASP A 172 11.68 17.74 -8.20
N ALA A 173 11.46 18.15 -6.94
CA ALA A 173 12.48 18.09 -5.89
C ALA A 173 12.92 16.64 -5.61
N LEU A 174 12.01 15.67 -5.68
CA LEU A 174 12.34 14.25 -5.49
C LEU A 174 13.30 13.70 -6.53
N VAL A 175 13.34 14.28 -7.74
CA VAL A 175 14.28 13.90 -8.81
C VAL A 175 15.36 14.95 -9.04
N THR A 176 15.60 15.82 -8.07
CA THR A 176 16.77 16.70 -8.08
C THR A 176 18.01 15.90 -7.71
N PRO A 177 19.10 15.96 -8.49
CA PRO A 177 20.30 15.20 -8.20
C PRO A 177 20.92 15.47 -6.83
N HIS A 178 21.05 14.43 -6.01
CA HIS A 178 21.94 14.39 -4.86
C HIS A 178 23.41 14.26 -5.27
N ALA A 179 24.33 14.41 -4.29
CA ALA A 179 25.78 14.32 -4.50
C ALA A 179 26.24 12.99 -5.15
N ASP A 180 25.58 11.89 -4.79
CA ASP A 180 25.78 10.56 -5.35
C ASP A 180 24.46 9.75 -5.27
N PRO A 181 24.32 8.63 -6.02
CA PRO A 181 23.07 7.87 -6.02
C PRO A 181 22.79 7.11 -4.71
N PHE A 182 23.80 6.81 -3.89
CA PHE A 182 23.57 6.16 -2.60
C PHE A 182 22.95 7.15 -1.62
N ALA A 183 23.40 8.42 -1.61
CA ALA A 183 22.77 9.47 -0.83
C ALA A 183 21.29 9.71 -1.26
N HIS A 184 21.00 9.59 -2.56
CA HIS A 184 19.62 9.66 -3.06
C HIS A 184 18.81 8.44 -2.58
N PHE A 185 19.37 7.23 -2.70
CA PHE A 185 18.74 6.00 -2.23
C PHE A 185 18.46 6.03 -0.72
N ASP A 186 19.42 6.49 0.09
CA ASP A 186 19.30 6.59 1.54
C ASP A 186 18.12 7.48 1.96
N ALA A 187 17.97 8.63 1.30
CA ALA A 187 16.85 9.54 1.57
C ALA A 187 15.50 8.87 1.27
N TRP A 188 15.36 8.25 0.09
CA TRP A 188 14.11 7.58 -0.29
C TRP A 188 13.83 6.34 0.55
N TYR A 189 14.87 5.55 0.87
CA TYR A 189 14.73 4.36 1.70
C TYR A 189 14.31 4.73 3.12
N ALA A 190 14.81 5.82 3.69
CA ALA A 190 14.40 6.29 5.02
C ALA A 190 12.89 6.58 5.07
N GLU A 191 12.33 7.22 4.04
CA GLU A 191 10.88 7.41 3.92
C GLU A 191 10.13 6.09 3.72
N ALA A 192 10.65 5.20 2.85
CA ALA A 192 10.05 3.90 2.60
C ALA A 192 9.98 3.02 3.85
N ALA A 193 11.03 3.01 4.66
CA ALA A 193 11.10 2.22 5.88
C ALA A 193 10.09 2.66 6.96
N VAL A 194 9.57 3.89 6.88
CA VAL A 194 8.51 4.39 7.79
C VAL A 194 7.15 3.81 7.41
N VAL A 195 6.87 3.63 6.12
CA VAL A 195 5.53 3.27 5.62
C VAL A 195 5.41 1.82 5.15
N ASP A 196 6.53 1.14 4.87
CA ASP A 196 6.57 -0.24 4.41
C ASP A 196 7.50 -1.08 5.32
N PRO A 197 6.95 -2.03 6.12
CA PRO A 197 7.76 -2.91 6.98
C PRO A 197 8.68 -3.86 6.19
N GLN A 198 8.53 -3.93 4.87
CA GLN A 198 9.37 -4.70 3.97
C GLN A 198 10.06 -3.83 2.90
N ALA A 199 10.32 -2.54 3.19
CA ALA A 199 10.96 -1.62 2.26
C ALA A 199 12.27 -2.14 1.61
N GLN A 200 13.01 -3.01 2.29
CA GLN A 200 14.23 -3.69 1.82
C GLN A 200 14.00 -4.84 0.83
N ALA A 201 12.75 -5.25 0.63
CA ALA A 201 12.40 -6.28 -0.32
C ALA A 201 12.54 -5.75 -1.75
N VAL A 202 13.27 -6.52 -2.57
CA VAL A 202 13.67 -6.10 -3.90
C VAL A 202 13.54 -7.24 -4.87
N ASN A 203 13.10 -6.95 -6.09
CA ASN A 203 13.18 -7.92 -7.17
C ASN A 203 14.61 -7.98 -7.69
N LEU A 204 15.24 -9.16 -7.63
CA LEU A 204 16.53 -9.42 -8.25
C LEU A 204 16.33 -10.15 -9.57
N ALA A 205 16.76 -9.54 -10.67
CA ALA A 205 16.87 -10.16 -11.99
C ALA A 205 18.30 -10.63 -12.26
N THR A 206 18.43 -11.86 -12.74
CA THR A 206 19.69 -12.49 -13.21
C THR A 206 19.44 -13.15 -14.56
N ALA A 207 20.49 -13.50 -15.29
CA ALA A 207 20.35 -14.26 -16.53
C ALA A 207 21.38 -15.38 -16.59
N ASP A 208 21.02 -16.50 -17.24
CA ASP A 208 21.98 -17.58 -17.45
C ASP A 208 23.04 -17.23 -18.52
N ALA A 209 23.97 -18.15 -18.78
CA ALA A 209 25.02 -17.99 -19.80
C ALA A 209 24.51 -17.74 -21.23
N ARG A 210 23.22 -18.02 -21.50
CA ARG A 210 22.58 -17.79 -22.81
C ARG A 210 21.77 -16.49 -22.83
N GLY A 211 21.83 -15.69 -21.77
CA GLY A 211 21.06 -14.46 -21.62
C GLY A 211 19.58 -14.70 -21.29
N ARG A 212 19.16 -15.90 -20.86
CA ARG A 212 17.76 -16.14 -20.48
C ARG A 212 17.50 -15.56 -19.08
N PRO A 213 16.61 -14.56 -18.94
CA PRO A 213 16.40 -13.90 -17.67
C PRO A 213 15.58 -14.77 -16.71
N SER A 214 15.81 -14.57 -15.42
CA SER A 214 14.93 -15.03 -14.35
C SER A 214 14.95 -14.02 -13.20
N SER A 215 13.83 -13.86 -12.50
CA SER A 215 13.71 -12.90 -11.40
C SER A 215 12.96 -13.47 -10.20
N ARG A 216 13.19 -12.87 -9.03
CA ARG A 216 12.55 -13.26 -7.75
C ARG A 216 12.75 -12.17 -6.71
N MET A 217 11.92 -12.18 -5.67
CA MET A 217 12.13 -11.32 -4.51
C MET A 217 13.30 -11.81 -3.66
N VAL A 218 14.15 -10.88 -3.24
CA VAL A 218 15.19 -11.07 -2.23
C VAL A 218 15.12 -9.91 -1.22
N LEU A 219 15.89 -10.00 -0.14
CA LEU A 219 16.00 -8.93 0.84
C LEU A 219 17.42 -8.41 0.79
N VAL A 220 17.59 -7.13 0.47
CA VAL A 220 18.85 -6.43 0.69
C VAL A 220 19.03 -6.26 2.20
N ARG A 221 20.23 -6.54 2.70
CA ARG A 221 20.53 -6.60 4.13
C ARG A 221 21.36 -5.44 4.62
N ASN A 222 22.19 -4.90 3.74
CA ASN A 222 23.03 -3.76 3.99
C ASN A 222 23.43 -3.15 2.65
N TRP A 223 23.91 -1.92 2.66
CA TRP A 223 24.53 -1.28 1.51
C TRP A 223 25.54 -0.23 1.96
N SER A 224 26.46 0.07 1.06
CA SER A 224 27.49 1.10 1.20
C SER A 224 27.86 1.60 -0.19
N PRO A 225 28.76 2.58 -0.34
CA PRO A 225 29.27 2.97 -1.66
C PRO A 225 29.88 1.82 -2.48
N ALA A 226 30.23 0.69 -1.85
CA ALA A 226 30.69 -0.51 -2.55
C ALA A 226 29.56 -1.30 -3.22
N GLY A 227 28.30 -1.15 -2.78
CA GLY A 227 27.13 -1.82 -3.34
C GLY A 227 26.16 -2.39 -2.32
N PHE A 228 25.22 -3.20 -2.81
CA PHE A 228 24.12 -3.78 -2.04
C PHE A 228 24.38 -5.24 -1.67
N GLU A 229 24.27 -5.58 -0.39
CA GLU A 229 24.49 -6.93 0.12
C GLU A 229 23.20 -7.76 0.12
N ILE A 230 23.27 -8.93 -0.50
CA ILE A 230 22.23 -9.95 -0.46
C ILE A 230 22.83 -11.29 0.00
N TYR A 231 22.05 -12.12 0.68
CA TYR A 231 22.52 -13.43 1.15
C TYR A 231 21.62 -14.54 0.61
N SER A 232 22.21 -15.57 0.01
CA SER A 232 21.48 -16.62 -0.69
C SER A 232 22.24 -17.94 -0.78
N ASP A 233 21.54 -18.95 -1.28
CA ASP A 233 22.12 -20.23 -1.65
C ASP A 233 22.74 -20.14 -3.05
N THR A 234 24.00 -20.52 -3.16
CA THR A 234 24.81 -20.43 -4.37
C THR A 234 24.52 -21.55 -5.37
N GLU A 235 23.86 -22.63 -4.92
CA GLU A 235 23.38 -23.71 -5.78
C GLU A 235 21.97 -23.44 -6.33
N SER A 236 21.32 -22.36 -5.88
CA SER A 236 20.03 -21.96 -6.41
C SER A 236 20.15 -21.44 -7.85
N ARG A 237 19.02 -21.37 -8.58
CA ARG A 237 19.02 -20.85 -9.96
C ARG A 237 19.67 -19.46 -10.10
N LYS A 238 19.45 -18.56 -9.14
CA LYS A 238 20.10 -17.24 -9.15
C LYS A 238 21.61 -17.35 -8.92
N GLY A 239 22.05 -18.28 -8.07
CA GLY A 239 23.45 -18.49 -7.76
C GLY A 239 24.21 -19.07 -8.95
N THR A 240 23.59 -20.02 -9.66
CA THR A 240 24.14 -20.57 -10.92
C THR A 240 24.13 -19.55 -12.04
N ASP A 241 23.08 -18.71 -12.15
CA ASP A 241 23.03 -17.60 -13.10
C ASP A 241 24.19 -16.63 -12.84
N ILE A 242 24.35 -16.15 -11.60
CA ILE A 242 25.42 -15.20 -11.20
C ILE A 242 26.81 -15.77 -11.48
N ALA A 243 27.03 -17.05 -11.20
CA ALA A 243 28.33 -17.69 -11.45
C ALA A 243 28.69 -17.74 -12.95
N ALA A 244 27.69 -17.87 -13.81
CA ALA A 244 27.88 -17.95 -15.26
C ALA A 244 27.84 -16.57 -15.95
N ASN A 245 27.09 -15.62 -15.39
CA ASN A 245 26.91 -14.26 -15.88
C ASN A 245 26.78 -13.31 -14.67
N PRO A 246 27.85 -12.58 -14.32
CA PRO A 246 27.89 -11.77 -13.10
C PRO A 246 27.18 -10.42 -13.27
N LEU A 247 26.19 -10.31 -14.16
CA LEU A 247 25.37 -9.12 -14.35
C LEU A 247 23.98 -9.34 -13.75
N GLY A 248 23.43 -8.31 -13.14
CA GLY A 248 22.06 -8.35 -12.64
C GLY A 248 21.47 -6.98 -12.37
N ALA A 249 20.20 -7.00 -11.99
CA ALA A 249 19.45 -5.80 -11.67
C ALA A 249 18.60 -5.98 -10.42
N LEU A 250 18.50 -4.92 -9.63
CA LEU A 250 17.62 -4.78 -8.47
C LEU A 250 16.51 -3.79 -8.81
N CYS A 251 15.28 -4.11 -8.43
CA CYS A 251 14.13 -3.22 -8.59
C CYS A 251 13.30 -3.17 -7.31
N TRP A 252 13.31 -2.00 -6.66
CA TRP A 252 12.39 -1.65 -5.58
C TRP A 252 11.17 -0.96 -6.18
N HIS A 253 10.00 -1.28 -5.65
CA HIS A 253 8.77 -0.59 -5.98
C HIS A 253 7.97 -0.35 -4.70
N TRP A 254 8.10 0.86 -4.16
CA TRP A 254 7.36 1.31 -2.99
C TRP A 254 6.05 1.91 -3.49
N LYS A 255 4.96 1.19 -3.21
CA LYS A 255 3.59 1.57 -3.63
C LYS A 255 3.09 2.77 -2.84
N ALA A 256 1.79 3.04 -2.88
CA ALA A 256 1.17 4.08 -2.07
C ALA A 256 1.58 3.92 -0.57
N PRO A 257 1.90 5.03 0.12
CA PRO A 257 1.73 6.42 -0.33
C PRO A 257 2.89 6.99 -1.16
N LEU A 258 4.03 6.29 -1.29
CA LEU A 258 5.22 6.87 -1.93
C LEU A 258 5.15 6.88 -3.46
N GLN A 259 4.65 5.79 -4.06
CA GLN A 259 4.58 5.62 -5.52
C GLN A 259 5.93 5.88 -6.22
N ARG A 260 6.98 5.26 -5.69
CA ARG A 260 8.37 5.41 -6.16
C ARG A 260 8.95 4.07 -6.58
N GLN A 261 9.84 4.12 -7.56
CA GLN A 261 10.63 2.97 -7.99
C GLN A 261 12.10 3.35 -8.01
N VAL A 262 12.95 2.41 -7.56
CA VAL A 262 14.39 2.48 -7.76
C VAL A 262 14.85 1.26 -8.52
N ARG A 263 15.62 1.47 -9.59
CA ARG A 263 16.32 0.42 -10.31
C ARG A 263 17.82 0.59 -10.13
N VAL A 264 18.51 -0.52 -9.93
CA VAL A 264 19.97 -0.58 -9.87
C VAL A 264 20.44 -1.67 -10.81
N GLU A 265 21.37 -1.36 -11.69
CA GLU A 265 21.97 -2.29 -12.65
C GLU A 265 23.48 -2.33 -12.41
N GLY A 266 24.08 -3.52 -12.47
CA GLY A 266 25.52 -3.64 -12.31
C GLY A 266 26.03 -5.08 -12.16
N ARG A 267 27.24 -5.19 -11.63
CA ARG A 267 27.94 -6.46 -11.45
C ARG A 267 27.62 -7.10 -10.11
N ILE A 268 27.59 -8.42 -10.05
CA ILE A 268 27.34 -9.19 -8.84
C ILE A 268 28.59 -10.01 -8.51
N GLU A 269 29.14 -9.80 -7.33
CA GLU A 269 30.32 -10.50 -6.83
C GLU A 269 29.99 -11.29 -5.56
N ARG A 270 30.73 -12.36 -5.29
CA ARG A 270 30.60 -13.08 -4.02
C ARG A 270 31.24 -12.27 -2.90
N LEU A 271 30.53 -12.15 -1.79
CA LEU A 271 31.12 -11.62 -0.56
C LEU A 271 32.14 -12.60 0.03
N PRO A 272 33.20 -12.09 0.71
CA PRO A 272 34.10 -12.92 1.49
C PRO A 272 33.36 -13.83 2.48
N GLU A 273 33.85 -15.06 2.66
CA GLU A 273 33.21 -16.04 3.54
C GLU A 273 33.07 -15.52 4.98
N ALA A 274 34.05 -14.76 5.47
CA ALA A 274 34.01 -14.16 6.80
C ALA A 274 32.78 -13.25 7.03
N LEU A 275 32.32 -12.52 6.00
CA LEU A 275 31.11 -11.70 6.10
C LEU A 275 29.85 -12.56 6.12
N ALA A 276 29.82 -13.64 5.32
CA ALA A 276 28.74 -14.63 5.36
C ALA A 276 28.66 -15.36 6.71
N ASP A 277 29.81 -15.68 7.32
CA ASP A 277 29.91 -16.27 8.65
C ASP A 277 29.38 -15.32 9.73
N ALA A 278 29.86 -14.07 9.74
CA ALA A 278 29.41 -13.07 10.70
C ALA A 278 27.89 -12.86 10.61
N TYR A 279 27.36 -12.72 9.40
CA TYR A 279 25.93 -12.56 9.19
C TYR A 279 25.12 -13.83 9.53
N TRP A 280 25.67 -15.03 9.29
CA TRP A 280 25.05 -16.29 9.73
C TRP A 280 24.92 -16.34 11.26
N GLN A 281 25.96 -15.95 11.99
CA GLN A 281 25.94 -15.95 13.46
C GLN A 281 24.93 -14.94 14.04
N ALA A 282 24.72 -13.81 13.39
CA ALA A 282 23.76 -12.79 13.83
C ALA A 282 22.28 -13.20 13.65
N ARG A 283 21.98 -14.24 12.86
CA ARG A 283 20.60 -14.62 12.56
C ARG A 283 19.87 -15.30 13.74
N PRO A 284 18.53 -15.13 13.83
CA PRO A 284 17.71 -15.92 14.74
C PRO A 284 17.82 -17.41 14.43
N ARG A 285 17.99 -18.25 15.46
CA ARG A 285 18.17 -19.71 15.33
C ARG A 285 17.11 -20.37 14.44
N ALA A 286 15.83 -19.99 14.60
CA ALA A 286 14.72 -20.54 13.82
C ALA A 286 14.91 -20.34 12.30
N GLN A 287 15.60 -19.27 11.87
CA GLN A 287 15.88 -19.01 10.46
C GLN A 287 17.10 -19.78 9.93
N LEU A 288 17.95 -20.33 10.80
CA LEU A 288 19.13 -21.10 10.41
C LEU A 288 18.76 -22.53 10.03
N ILE A 289 17.89 -23.16 10.83
CA ILE A 289 17.51 -24.58 10.64
C ILE A 289 16.87 -24.77 9.27
N GLY A 290 15.87 -23.94 8.92
CA GLY A 290 15.25 -24.02 7.59
C GLY A 290 16.20 -23.77 6.41
N ARG A 291 17.34 -23.09 6.62
CA ARG A 291 18.37 -22.88 5.59
C ARG A 291 19.30 -24.08 5.45
N VAL A 292 19.53 -24.83 6.53
CA VAL A 292 20.27 -26.10 6.47
C VAL A 292 19.42 -27.18 5.79
N THR A 293 18.14 -27.28 6.16
CA THR A 293 17.20 -28.27 5.62
C THR A 293 16.91 -28.04 4.14
N SER A 294 16.77 -26.78 3.71
CA SER A 294 16.36 -26.46 2.34
C SER A 294 17.57 -26.40 1.40
N HIS A 295 17.55 -27.23 0.36
CA HIS A 295 18.37 -27.04 -0.84
C HIS A 295 17.61 -26.13 -1.81
N GLN A 296 17.90 -24.83 -1.76
CA GLN A 296 17.01 -23.83 -2.36
C GLN A 296 16.88 -24.01 -3.89
N SER A 297 15.64 -24.14 -4.38
CA SER A 297 15.27 -24.32 -5.80
C SER A 297 15.45 -25.73 -6.38
N GLN A 298 15.88 -26.70 -5.57
CA GLN A 298 15.86 -28.11 -5.98
C GLN A 298 14.43 -28.70 -5.84
N PRO A 299 14.03 -29.68 -6.68
CA PRO A 299 12.75 -30.37 -6.52
C PRO A 299 12.63 -31.06 -5.16
N ALA A 300 11.45 -30.99 -4.55
CA ALA A 300 11.12 -31.73 -3.33
C ALA A 300 9.97 -32.72 -3.62
N ASN A 301 9.99 -33.88 -2.98
CA ASN A 301 8.99 -34.93 -3.19
C ASN A 301 7.58 -34.48 -2.76
N SER A 302 7.46 -33.73 -1.65
CA SER A 302 6.20 -33.19 -1.13
C SER A 302 6.45 -32.16 -0.01
N ARG A 303 5.42 -31.37 0.31
CA ARG A 303 5.47 -30.43 1.44
C ARG A 303 5.63 -31.16 2.77
N GLU A 304 4.98 -32.30 2.93
CA GLU A 304 5.07 -33.15 4.12
C GLU A 304 6.49 -33.70 4.29
N ALA A 305 7.17 -34.05 3.19
CA ALA A 305 8.57 -34.47 3.24
C ALA A 305 9.50 -33.33 3.73
N LEU A 306 9.27 -32.10 3.28
CA LEU A 306 10.03 -30.93 3.76
C LEU A 306 9.80 -30.66 5.25
N LEU A 307 8.56 -30.77 5.73
CA LEU A 307 8.24 -30.60 7.16
C LEU A 307 8.89 -31.70 8.02
N ARG A 308 8.92 -32.95 7.54
CA ARG A 308 9.64 -34.03 8.22
C ARG A 308 11.15 -33.79 8.27
N ALA A 309 11.74 -33.34 7.17
CA ALA A 309 13.16 -32.99 7.13
C ALA A 309 13.49 -31.84 8.09
N LEU A 310 12.62 -30.82 8.16
CA LEU A 310 12.78 -29.70 9.07
C LEU A 310 12.75 -30.16 10.53
N ALA A 311 11.76 -30.99 10.90
CA ALA A 311 11.67 -31.55 12.26
C ALA A 311 12.87 -32.43 12.63
N ALA A 312 13.40 -33.20 11.65
CA ALA A 312 14.60 -34.01 11.86
C ALA A 312 15.84 -33.13 12.12
N ASP A 313 16.04 -32.06 11.35
CA ASP A 313 17.13 -31.11 11.57
C ASP A 313 16.96 -30.35 12.88
N GLU A 314 15.73 -29.96 13.27
CA GLU A 314 15.47 -29.33 14.56
C GLU A 314 15.90 -30.21 15.74
N ALA A 315 15.72 -31.54 15.62
CA ALA A 315 16.15 -32.50 16.63
C ALA A 315 17.67 -32.65 16.73
N LEU A 316 18.42 -32.38 15.64
CA LEU A 316 19.89 -32.41 15.64
C LEU A 316 20.51 -31.22 16.39
N TYR A 317 19.77 -30.11 16.54
CA TYR A 317 20.26 -28.88 17.17
C TYR A 317 19.39 -28.46 18.36
N PRO A 318 19.35 -29.23 19.46
CA PRO A 318 18.49 -28.95 20.61
C PRO A 318 18.93 -27.70 21.39
N GLY A 319 17.96 -27.03 22.03
CA GLY A 319 18.23 -25.90 22.93
C GLY A 319 18.95 -24.73 22.24
N PRO A 320 20.05 -24.20 22.82
CA PRO A 320 20.78 -23.06 22.25
C PRO A 320 21.70 -23.44 21.08
N ASN A 321 21.80 -24.72 20.71
CA ASN A 321 22.72 -25.19 19.67
C ASN A 321 22.33 -24.62 18.30
N ARG A 322 23.35 -24.23 17.53
CA ARG A 322 23.21 -23.61 16.21
C ARG A 322 23.88 -24.48 15.15
N PRO A 323 23.23 -24.68 13.99
CA PRO A 323 23.89 -25.37 12.89
C PRO A 323 25.06 -24.55 12.31
N PRO A 324 26.12 -25.21 11.81
CA PRO A 324 27.15 -24.53 11.04
C PRO A 324 26.56 -23.96 9.75
N ARG A 325 27.18 -22.92 9.19
CA ARG A 325 26.81 -22.38 7.88
C ARG A 325 27.10 -23.44 6.80
N PRO A 326 26.12 -23.82 5.96
CA PRO A 326 26.39 -24.68 4.82
C PRO A 326 27.33 -23.98 3.83
N ALA A 327 28.28 -24.72 3.24
CA ALA A 327 29.22 -24.16 2.25
C ALA A 327 28.52 -23.52 1.03
N ARG A 328 27.35 -24.05 0.66
CA ARG A 328 26.49 -23.51 -0.41
C ARG A 328 25.86 -22.16 -0.07
N TRP A 329 25.82 -21.77 1.21
CA TRP A 329 25.17 -20.55 1.67
C TRP A 329 26.19 -19.41 1.85
N GLY A 330 25.95 -18.27 1.21
CA GLY A 330 26.88 -17.14 1.20
C GLY A 330 26.23 -15.80 0.90
N GLY A 331 27.08 -14.78 0.79
CA GLY A 331 26.68 -13.42 0.45
C GLY A 331 27.08 -13.04 -0.98
N TYR A 332 26.36 -12.10 -1.55
CA TYR A 332 26.70 -11.42 -2.80
C TYR A 332 26.64 -9.90 -2.61
N LEU A 333 27.50 -9.19 -3.32
CA LEU A 333 27.53 -7.74 -3.42
C LEU A 333 27.10 -7.35 -4.84
N VAL A 334 26.02 -6.59 -4.96
CA VAL A 334 25.61 -5.97 -6.23
C VAL A 334 26.28 -4.59 -6.30
N ILE A 335 27.31 -4.49 -7.13
CA ILE A 335 28.10 -3.28 -7.38
C ILE A 335 27.39 -2.47 -8.46
N PRO A 336 26.80 -1.31 -8.13
CA PRO A 336 26.03 -0.52 -9.09
C PRO A 336 26.90 0.12 -10.15
N GLU A 337 26.48 0.05 -11.39
CA GLU A 337 27.01 0.87 -12.50
C GLU A 337 25.98 1.93 -12.94
N ARG A 338 24.71 1.71 -12.62
CA ARG A 338 23.60 2.61 -12.93
C ARG A 338 22.51 2.56 -11.87
N PHE A 339 21.92 3.72 -11.59
CA PHE A 339 20.68 3.86 -10.83
C PHE A 339 19.62 4.57 -11.69
N GLU A 340 18.36 4.22 -11.50
CA GLU A 340 17.23 5.01 -11.96
C GLU A 340 16.25 5.22 -10.81
N PHE A 341 15.90 6.49 -10.57
CA PHE A 341 14.90 6.95 -9.63
C PHE A 341 13.67 7.39 -10.42
N TRP A 342 12.56 6.73 -10.17
CA TRP A 342 11.29 6.96 -10.85
C TRP A 342 10.23 7.39 -9.83
N VAL A 343 9.48 8.44 -10.17
CA VAL A 343 8.36 8.95 -9.37
C VAL A 343 7.10 8.98 -10.23
N HIS A 344 6.01 8.44 -9.68
CA HIS A 344 4.69 8.50 -10.28
C HIS A 344 4.22 9.94 -10.47
N ASP A 345 3.47 10.17 -11.54
CA ASP A 345 2.69 11.38 -11.75
C ASP A 345 1.33 10.94 -12.32
N ASP A 346 0.25 11.58 -11.89
CA ASP A 346 -1.12 11.22 -12.22
C ASP A 346 -1.47 11.49 -13.69
N ASP A 347 -0.78 12.45 -14.32
CA ASP A 347 -0.90 12.73 -15.76
C ASP A 347 -0.14 11.72 -16.65
N ARG A 348 0.51 10.72 -16.02
CA ARG A 348 1.37 9.70 -16.64
C ARG A 348 2.68 10.23 -17.21
N PHE A 349 2.99 11.50 -17.02
CA PHE A 349 4.25 12.11 -17.39
C PHE A 349 5.26 11.99 -16.25
N HIS A 350 5.65 10.74 -15.97
CA HIS A 350 6.49 10.39 -14.83
C HIS A 350 7.87 11.04 -14.84
N ARG A 351 8.41 11.29 -13.66
CA ARG A 351 9.76 11.83 -13.48
C ARG A 351 10.77 10.71 -13.36
N ARG A 352 11.85 10.82 -14.12
CA ARG A 352 12.88 9.78 -14.19
C ARG A 352 14.26 10.43 -14.15
N LEU A 353 14.99 10.18 -13.07
CA LEU A 353 16.39 10.58 -12.91
C LEU A 353 17.28 9.34 -12.97
N GLU A 354 18.24 9.35 -13.88
CA GLU A 354 19.23 8.29 -13.99
C GLU A 354 20.60 8.78 -13.54
N TYR A 355 21.30 7.95 -12.77
CA TYR A 355 22.73 8.06 -12.52
C TYR A 355 23.48 6.98 -13.28
N THR A 356 24.56 7.34 -13.98
CA THR A 356 25.50 6.38 -14.61
C THR A 356 26.91 6.60 -14.09
N GLN A 357 27.60 5.53 -13.72
CA GLN A 357 28.99 5.60 -13.28
C GLN A 357 29.92 5.83 -14.48
N THR A 358 30.76 6.86 -14.39
CA THR A 358 31.76 7.23 -15.40
C THR A 358 33.12 7.41 -14.72
N GLY A 359 33.91 6.32 -14.66
CA GLY A 359 35.12 6.26 -13.83
C GLY A 359 34.77 6.30 -12.34
N GLU A 360 35.38 7.20 -11.58
CA GLU A 360 35.11 7.40 -10.15
C GLU A 360 33.93 8.34 -9.88
N ARG A 361 33.27 8.87 -10.91
CA ARG A 361 32.20 9.87 -10.79
C ARG A 361 30.86 9.31 -11.23
N TRP A 362 29.80 9.88 -10.70
CA TRP A 362 28.44 9.65 -11.18
C TRP A 362 27.99 10.84 -12.03
N THR A 363 27.38 10.55 -13.17
CA THR A 363 26.74 11.56 -14.02
C THR A 363 25.24 11.34 -14.05
N THR A 364 24.47 12.42 -14.21
CA THR A 364 23.00 12.36 -14.18
C THR A 364 22.36 12.78 -15.49
N ARG A 365 21.22 12.19 -15.82
CA ARG A 365 20.33 12.65 -16.89
C ARG A 365 18.86 12.39 -16.54
N VAL A 366 17.99 13.24 -17.08
CA VAL A 366 16.54 13.04 -17.03
C VAL A 366 16.13 12.14 -18.19
N LEU A 367 15.26 11.16 -17.94
CA LEU A 367 14.70 10.28 -18.96
C LEU A 367 13.25 10.65 -19.26
N GLN A 368 12.81 10.43 -20.50
CA GLN A 368 11.38 10.55 -20.85
C GLN A 368 10.58 9.39 -20.22
N PRO A 369 9.34 9.63 -19.75
CA PRO A 369 8.50 8.61 -19.13
C PRO A 369 8.10 7.46 -20.05
#